data_AF-A0A7Y2APJ7-F1
#
_entry.id   AF-A0A7Y2APJ7-F1
#
_cell.length_a   1.000
_cell.length_b   1.000
_cell.length_c   1.000
_cell.angle_alpha   90.00
_cell.angle_beta   90.00
_cell.angle_gamma   90.00
#
_symmetry.space_group_name_H-M   'P 1'
#
loop_
_entity.id
_entity.type
_entity.pdbx_description
1 polymer ?
#
loop_
_entity_poly.entity_id
_entity_poly.type
_entity_poly.pdbx_seq_one_letter_code
_entity_poly.pdbx_strand_id
1 'polypeptide(L)'
;LFDLQSDPDETVNIAGEPEHAERVAEMRSVLKGWMIDTKDMGLLPEAEMHRRCDGVSPREYALSGKVPFERVANLAFDGLGNRRLNDAGDLQDPDSGIRFWAVRALGMEARHCSNKFGNRHPKCQVMVRQLESMMQDESPSVAIVACDALLSVGDAQAAKSRLVELADVTKVGHFAAIAALNVLDMNAQLDAETIAAMKKLPRSTGKPPVRMGAYVGKLLNHALKTSDPAPKKKPRRNKKK
;
A
#
# COMPACT_ATOMS: atom_id res chain seq x y z
N LEU A 1 -20.20 6.94 -6.62
CA LEU A 1 -21.20 7.72 -7.38
C LEU A 1 -22.20 8.13 -6.33
N PHE A 2 -22.53 9.42 -6.28
CA PHE A 2 -23.43 9.99 -5.30
C PHE A 2 -24.44 10.84 -6.06
N ASP A 3 -25.70 10.80 -5.63
CA ASP A 3 -26.73 11.69 -6.16
C ASP A 3 -26.74 12.97 -5.31
N LEU A 4 -26.15 14.03 -5.83
CA LEU A 4 -26.04 15.31 -5.12
C LEU A 4 -27.38 16.02 -4.92
N GLN A 5 -28.46 15.60 -5.61
CA GLN A 5 -29.79 16.19 -5.42
C GLN A 5 -30.48 15.60 -4.20
N SER A 6 -30.46 14.28 -4.05
CA SER A 6 -31.10 13.58 -2.93
C SER A 6 -30.17 13.36 -1.73
N ASP A 7 -28.85 13.36 -1.96
CA ASP A 7 -27.78 13.18 -0.97
C ASP A 7 -26.64 14.19 -1.19
N PRO A 8 -26.84 15.48 -0.83
CA PRO A 8 -25.83 16.53 -1.00
C PRO A 8 -24.54 16.30 -0.21
N ASP A 9 -24.61 15.49 0.86
CA ASP A 9 -23.50 15.20 1.76
C ASP A 9 -22.75 13.90 1.36
N GLU A 10 -23.09 13.29 0.22
CA GLU A 10 -22.40 12.11 -0.34
C GLU A 10 -22.28 10.91 0.63
N THR A 11 -23.34 10.67 1.41
CA THR A 11 -23.39 9.61 2.41
C THR A 11 -23.79 8.24 1.84
N VAL A 12 -24.46 8.20 0.68
CA VAL A 12 -25.00 6.98 0.05
C VAL A 12 -24.31 6.69 -1.28
N ASN A 13 -23.40 5.73 -1.29
CA ASN A 13 -22.68 5.34 -2.50
C ASN A 13 -23.51 4.41 -3.40
N ILE A 14 -24.11 4.98 -4.45
CA ILE A 14 -24.94 4.30 -5.46
C ILE A 14 -24.11 3.67 -6.61
N ALA A 15 -22.78 3.70 -6.56
CA ALA A 15 -21.94 3.17 -7.66
C ALA A 15 -22.04 1.66 -7.89
N GLY A 16 -22.54 0.91 -6.90
CA GLY A 16 -22.71 -0.54 -6.99
C GLY A 16 -24.04 -0.96 -7.63
N GLU A 17 -24.96 -0.01 -7.85
CA GLU A 17 -26.31 -0.32 -8.32
C GLU A 17 -26.29 -0.59 -9.84
N PRO A 18 -26.93 -1.69 -10.31
CA PRO A 18 -26.87 -2.08 -11.72
C PRO A 18 -27.33 -0.99 -12.70
N GLU A 19 -28.31 -0.16 -12.29
CA GLU A 19 -28.83 0.96 -13.08
C GLU A 19 -27.80 2.06 -13.35
N HIS A 20 -26.73 2.15 -12.57
CA HIS A 20 -25.65 3.12 -12.75
C HIS A 20 -24.39 2.54 -13.38
N ALA A 21 -24.41 1.27 -13.81
CA ALA A 21 -23.23 0.58 -14.34
C ALA A 21 -22.61 1.29 -15.55
N GLU A 22 -23.43 1.78 -16.49
CA GLU A 22 -22.96 2.51 -17.67
C GLU A 22 -22.28 3.83 -17.28
N ARG A 23 -22.90 4.60 -16.38
CA ARG A 23 -22.35 5.87 -15.90
C ARG A 23 -21.02 5.68 -15.19
N VAL A 24 -20.90 4.64 -14.35
CA VAL A 24 -19.64 4.31 -13.67
C VAL A 24 -18.57 3.90 -14.67
N ALA A 25 -18.91 3.11 -15.69
CA ALA A 25 -17.99 2.73 -16.75
C ALA A 25 -17.47 3.95 -17.53
N GLU A 26 -18.36 4.87 -17.89
CA GLU A 26 -18.02 6.13 -18.54
C GLU A 26 -17.07 6.98 -17.68
N MET A 27 -17.41 7.22 -16.40
CA MET A 27 -16.57 8.02 -15.49
C MET A 27 -15.19 7.39 -15.30
N ARG A 28 -15.10 6.05 -15.20
CA ARG A 28 -13.81 5.33 -15.13
C ARG A 28 -12.99 5.51 -16.42
N SER A 29 -13.63 5.42 -17.58
CA SER A 29 -12.97 5.63 -18.86
C SER A 29 -12.43 7.05 -19.02
N VAL A 30 -13.23 8.07 -18.70
CA VAL A 30 -12.82 9.48 -18.75
C VAL A 30 -11.69 9.77 -17.78
N LEU A 31 -11.77 9.27 -16.53
CA LEU A 31 -10.71 9.44 -15.56
C LEU A 31 -9.41 8.76 -16.02
N LYS A 32 -9.48 7.52 -16.51
CA LYS A 32 -8.30 6.80 -17.02
C LYS A 32 -7.63 7.56 -18.16
N GLY A 33 -8.42 8.03 -19.14
CA GLY A 33 -7.93 8.85 -20.25
C GLY A 33 -7.25 10.12 -19.75
N TRP A 34 -7.91 10.83 -18.83
CA TRP A 34 -7.35 12.07 -18.26
C TRP A 34 -6.02 11.85 -17.54
N MET A 35 -5.87 10.78 -16.75
CA MET A 35 -4.62 10.44 -16.06
C MET A 35 -3.49 10.12 -17.05
N ILE A 36 -3.80 9.46 -18.17
CA ILE A 36 -2.84 9.18 -19.25
C ILE A 36 -2.43 10.49 -19.94
N ASP A 37 -3.41 11.28 -20.38
CA ASP A 37 -3.20 12.49 -21.17
C ASP A 37 -2.40 13.54 -20.39
N THR A 38 -2.68 13.66 -19.10
CA THR A 38 -1.97 14.61 -18.22
C THR A 38 -0.68 14.07 -17.65
N LYS A 39 -0.34 12.80 -17.92
CA LYS A 39 0.85 12.12 -17.39
C LYS A 39 0.87 12.17 -15.87
N ASP A 40 -0.24 11.73 -15.27
CA ASP A 40 -0.47 11.82 -13.84
C ASP A 40 0.49 10.92 -13.04
N MET A 41 1.44 11.56 -12.34
CA MET A 41 2.41 10.88 -11.48
C MET A 41 1.75 10.19 -10.27
N GLY A 42 0.50 10.51 -9.95
CA GLY A 42 -0.31 9.80 -8.95
C GLY A 42 -0.59 8.34 -9.31
N LEU A 43 -0.32 7.93 -10.55
CA LEU A 43 -0.32 6.52 -10.95
C LEU A 43 0.85 5.71 -10.34
N LEU A 44 1.87 6.37 -9.80
CA LEU A 44 2.96 5.73 -9.07
C LEU A 44 2.78 5.89 -7.56
N PRO A 45 3.22 4.92 -6.74
CA PRO A 45 3.36 5.13 -5.31
C PRO A 45 4.24 6.34 -5.01
N GLU A 46 3.89 7.14 -4.01
CA GLU A 46 4.62 8.38 -3.69
C GLU A 46 6.13 8.15 -3.51
N ALA A 47 6.51 7.09 -2.80
CA ALA A 47 7.91 6.72 -2.62
C ALA A 47 8.62 6.36 -3.94
N GLU A 48 7.93 5.69 -4.85
CA GLU A 48 8.46 5.33 -6.16
C GLU A 48 8.57 6.56 -7.08
N MET A 49 7.56 7.44 -7.07
CA MET A 49 7.62 8.73 -7.76
C MET A 49 8.86 9.51 -7.32
N HIS A 50 9.07 9.70 -6.01
CA HIS A 50 10.24 10.43 -5.50
C HIS A 50 11.56 9.73 -5.82
N ARG A 51 11.62 8.39 -5.70
CA ARG A 51 12.80 7.59 -6.06
C ARG A 51 13.19 7.76 -7.52
N ARG A 52 12.21 7.80 -8.42
CA ARG A 52 12.41 7.92 -9.86
C ARG A 52 12.76 9.32 -10.32
N CYS A 53 12.17 10.35 -9.70
CA CYS A 53 12.41 11.74 -10.08
C CYS A 53 13.84 12.18 -9.79
N ASP A 54 14.49 11.62 -8.77
CA ASP A 54 15.91 11.84 -8.45
C ASP A 54 16.38 13.31 -8.57
N GLY A 55 15.65 14.21 -7.92
CA GLY A 55 15.99 15.64 -7.86
C GLY A 55 15.36 16.52 -8.94
N VAL A 56 14.74 15.96 -9.98
CA VAL A 56 13.90 16.74 -10.91
C VAL A 56 12.46 16.84 -10.40
N SER A 57 11.70 17.82 -10.88
CA SER A 57 10.30 17.95 -10.49
C SER A 57 9.46 16.77 -11.03
N PRO A 58 8.41 16.32 -10.31
CA PRO A 58 7.54 15.25 -10.81
C PRO A 58 6.95 15.54 -12.20
N ARG A 59 6.61 16.81 -12.48
CA ARG A 59 6.10 17.22 -13.78
C ARG A 59 7.15 17.08 -14.89
N GLU A 60 8.38 17.48 -14.63
CA GLU A 60 9.47 17.33 -15.59
C GLU A 60 9.77 15.85 -15.85
N TYR A 61 9.83 15.03 -14.81
CA TYR A 61 10.02 13.59 -14.96
C TYR A 61 8.88 12.95 -15.77
N ALA A 62 7.63 13.30 -15.51
CA ALA A 62 6.47 12.84 -16.27
C ALA A 62 6.60 13.16 -17.77
N LEU A 63 7.13 14.35 -18.10
CA LEU A 63 7.32 14.76 -19.50
C LEU A 63 8.50 14.07 -20.19
N SER A 64 9.41 13.42 -19.45
CA SER A 64 10.61 12.76 -20.00
C SER A 64 10.35 11.52 -20.85
N GLY A 65 9.13 10.97 -20.82
CA GLY A 65 8.77 9.74 -21.55
C GLY A 65 9.23 8.44 -20.87
N LYS A 66 9.83 8.51 -19.68
CA LYS A 66 10.32 7.34 -18.92
C LYS A 66 9.21 6.53 -18.24
N VAL A 67 8.04 7.10 -18.02
CA VAL A 67 6.91 6.41 -17.39
C VAL A 67 5.94 5.92 -18.48
N PRO A 68 5.65 4.61 -18.56
CA PRO A 68 4.69 4.09 -19.52
C PRO A 68 3.25 4.29 -19.02
N PHE A 69 2.79 5.55 -18.96
CA PHE A 69 1.52 5.95 -18.32
C PHE A 69 0.31 5.12 -18.78
N GLU A 70 0.17 4.85 -20.07
CA GLU A 70 -0.93 4.03 -20.59
C GLU A 70 -0.92 2.62 -19.99
N ARG A 71 0.24 1.96 -19.93
CA ARG A 71 0.38 0.61 -19.37
C ARG A 71 0.11 0.60 -17.86
N VAL A 72 0.65 1.58 -17.14
CA VAL A 72 0.44 1.74 -15.69
C VAL A 72 -1.03 2.00 -15.38
N ALA A 73 -1.67 2.91 -16.12
CA ALA A 73 -3.09 3.21 -15.95
C ALA A 73 -3.98 2.01 -16.29
N ASN A 74 -3.70 1.29 -17.37
CA ASN A 74 -4.45 0.06 -17.69
C ASN A 74 -4.37 -0.95 -16.55
N LEU A 75 -3.19 -1.21 -15.99
CA LEU A 75 -3.07 -2.13 -14.85
C LEU A 75 -3.74 -1.62 -13.56
N ALA A 76 -3.64 -0.33 -13.27
CA ALA A 76 -4.27 0.27 -12.10
C ALA A 76 -5.80 0.13 -12.13
N PHE A 77 -6.41 0.32 -13.30
CA PHE A 77 -7.85 0.22 -13.48
C PHE A 77 -8.32 -1.23 -13.66
N ASP A 78 -7.56 -2.06 -14.36
CA ASP A 78 -7.89 -3.48 -14.57
C ASP A 78 -7.76 -4.30 -13.29
N GLY A 79 -6.79 -3.95 -12.42
CA GLY A 79 -6.59 -4.60 -11.13
C GLY A 79 -7.77 -4.48 -10.17
N LEU A 80 -8.69 -3.55 -10.43
CA LEU A 80 -9.95 -3.37 -9.68
C LEU A 80 -11.10 -4.25 -10.20
N GLY A 81 -10.91 -4.98 -11.30
CA GLY A 81 -11.90 -5.86 -11.92
C GLY A 81 -11.46 -7.33 -11.93
N ASN A 82 -12.38 -8.22 -12.35
CA ASN A 82 -12.25 -9.68 -12.48
C ASN A 82 -11.14 -10.16 -13.46
N ARG A 83 -10.04 -9.42 -13.62
CA ARG A 83 -8.88 -9.89 -14.39
C ARG A 83 -8.21 -11.01 -13.60
N ARG A 84 -8.03 -12.16 -14.24
CA ARG A 84 -7.10 -13.21 -13.77
C ARG A 84 -5.71 -12.66 -14.03
N LEU A 85 -5.08 -12.07 -13.02
CA LEU A 85 -3.78 -11.42 -13.17
C LEU A 85 -2.69 -12.49 -13.05
N ASN A 86 -2.61 -13.32 -14.08
CA ASN A 86 -1.66 -14.42 -14.17
C ASN A 86 -0.64 -14.25 -15.31
N ASP A 87 -0.46 -13.04 -15.85
CA ASP A 87 0.70 -12.80 -16.70
C ASP A 87 1.91 -12.56 -15.82
N ALA A 88 2.69 -13.63 -15.62
CA ALA A 88 3.99 -13.58 -14.96
C ALA A 88 4.92 -12.51 -15.57
N GLY A 89 4.64 -12.06 -16.79
CA GLY A 89 5.33 -10.95 -17.45
C GLY A 89 5.20 -9.62 -16.71
N ASP A 90 4.02 -9.26 -16.18
CA ASP A 90 3.84 -7.98 -15.50
C ASP A 90 4.56 -7.93 -14.13
N LEU A 91 4.69 -9.08 -13.46
CA LEU A 91 5.49 -9.20 -12.22
C LEU A 91 7.00 -9.11 -12.48
N GLN A 92 7.44 -9.37 -13.71
CA GLN A 92 8.85 -9.33 -14.12
C GLN A 92 9.16 -8.12 -15.01
N ASP A 93 8.21 -7.21 -15.18
CA ASP A 93 8.40 -6.05 -16.06
C ASP A 93 9.55 -5.16 -15.56
N PRO A 94 10.40 -4.62 -16.45
CA PRO A 94 11.47 -3.73 -16.04
C PRO A 94 10.99 -2.47 -15.31
N ASP A 95 9.75 -2.01 -15.55
CA ASP A 95 9.18 -0.85 -14.87
C ASP A 95 8.54 -1.24 -13.53
N SER A 96 9.04 -0.69 -12.43
CA SER A 96 8.53 -0.97 -11.06
C SER A 96 7.08 -0.52 -10.80
N GLY A 97 6.50 0.34 -11.64
CA GLY A 97 5.14 0.85 -11.55
C GLY A 97 4.17 -0.17 -12.12
N ILE A 98 4.58 -0.82 -13.22
CA ILE A 98 3.93 -2.02 -13.75
C ILE A 98 3.95 -3.12 -12.70
N ARG A 99 5.13 -3.43 -12.14
CA ARG A 99 5.27 -4.44 -11.08
C ARG A 99 4.42 -4.10 -9.85
N PHE A 100 4.38 -2.83 -9.42
CA PHE A 100 3.58 -2.40 -8.27
C PHE A 100 2.10 -2.72 -8.45
N TRP A 101 1.50 -2.33 -9.58
CA TRP A 101 0.08 -2.59 -9.83
C TRP A 101 -0.19 -4.08 -10.04
N ALA A 102 0.72 -4.82 -10.67
CA ALA A 102 0.62 -6.27 -10.80
C ALA A 102 0.60 -6.96 -9.41
N VAL A 103 1.50 -6.56 -8.51
CA VAL A 103 1.55 -7.10 -7.13
C VAL A 103 0.32 -6.70 -6.32
N ARG A 104 -0.14 -5.44 -6.42
CA ARG A 104 -1.36 -4.98 -5.76
C ARG A 104 -2.55 -5.86 -6.15
N ALA A 105 -2.66 -6.14 -7.44
CA ALA A 105 -3.76 -6.89 -8.00
C ALA A 105 -3.67 -8.39 -7.66
N LEU A 106 -2.47 -8.98 -7.72
CA LEU A 106 -2.19 -10.33 -7.20
C LEU A 106 -2.55 -10.46 -5.72
N GLY A 107 -2.25 -9.45 -4.90
CA GLY A 107 -2.59 -9.42 -3.48
C GLY A 107 -4.09 -9.46 -3.22
N MET A 108 -4.87 -8.71 -4.01
CA MET A 108 -6.33 -8.77 -3.95
C MET A 108 -6.83 -10.16 -4.36
N GLU A 109 -6.31 -10.77 -5.42
CA GLU A 109 -6.69 -12.13 -5.83
C GLU A 109 -6.33 -13.18 -4.76
N ALA A 110 -5.15 -13.06 -4.16
CA ALA A 110 -4.69 -13.94 -3.09
C ALA A 110 -5.60 -13.87 -1.85
N ARG A 111 -6.01 -12.66 -1.45
CA ARG A 111 -6.96 -12.44 -0.35
C ARG A 111 -8.33 -13.04 -0.66
N HIS A 112 -8.88 -12.78 -1.85
CA HIS A 112 -10.17 -13.35 -2.26
C HIS A 112 -10.12 -14.89 -2.30
N CYS A 113 -9.05 -15.46 -2.85
CA CYS A 113 -8.83 -16.91 -2.85
C CYS A 113 -8.81 -17.47 -1.44
N SER A 114 -8.05 -16.83 -0.54
CA SER A 114 -7.87 -17.26 0.84
C SER A 114 -9.17 -17.19 1.64
N ASN A 115 -9.96 -16.12 1.46
CA ASN A 115 -11.29 -16.00 2.05
C ASN A 115 -12.26 -17.09 1.55
N LYS A 116 -12.15 -17.49 0.27
CA LYS A 116 -13.06 -18.45 -0.34
C LYS A 116 -12.69 -19.92 -0.06
N PHE A 117 -11.41 -20.25 -0.07
CA PHE A 117 -10.93 -21.63 -0.05
C PHE A 117 -10.04 -21.96 1.17
N GLY A 118 -9.67 -20.97 1.96
CA GLY A 118 -8.70 -21.08 3.04
C GLY A 118 -7.25 -20.92 2.58
N ASN A 119 -6.41 -20.39 3.45
CA ASN A 119 -5.03 -19.97 3.14
C ASN A 119 -4.16 -21.11 2.62
N ARG A 120 -4.39 -22.36 3.08
CA ARG A 120 -3.60 -23.55 2.70
C ARG A 120 -4.01 -24.16 1.36
N HIS A 121 -5.05 -23.63 0.71
CA HIS A 121 -5.51 -24.18 -0.56
C HIS A 121 -4.42 -24.03 -1.65
N PRO A 122 -4.13 -25.08 -2.45
CA PRO A 122 -3.02 -25.06 -3.42
C PRO A 122 -3.03 -23.86 -4.38
N LYS A 123 -4.21 -23.44 -4.84
CA LYS A 123 -4.35 -22.25 -5.70
C LYS A 123 -3.89 -20.96 -5.00
N CYS A 124 -4.24 -20.78 -3.73
CA CYS A 124 -3.87 -19.58 -2.99
C CYS A 124 -2.37 -19.61 -2.65
N GLN A 125 -1.82 -20.79 -2.38
CA GLN A 125 -0.39 -21.01 -2.11
C GLN A 125 0.52 -20.72 -3.31
N VAL A 126 0.01 -20.76 -4.56
CA VAL A 126 0.77 -20.29 -5.73
C VAL A 126 0.96 -18.78 -5.66
N MET A 127 -0.13 -18.04 -5.43
CA MET A 127 -0.10 -16.58 -5.34
C MET A 127 0.70 -16.09 -4.13
N VAL A 128 0.58 -16.77 -2.98
CA VAL A 128 1.39 -16.47 -1.79
C VAL A 128 2.88 -16.59 -2.10
N ARG A 129 3.31 -17.65 -2.80
CA ARG A 129 4.73 -17.81 -3.19
C ARG A 129 5.22 -16.74 -4.16
N GLN A 130 4.36 -16.30 -5.07
CA GLN A 130 4.68 -15.16 -5.94
C GLN A 130 4.84 -13.87 -5.13
N LEU A 131 3.95 -13.60 -4.17
CA LEU A 131 4.07 -12.44 -3.27
C LEU A 131 5.33 -12.52 -2.38
N GLU A 132 5.68 -13.69 -1.87
CA GLU A 132 6.93 -13.92 -1.12
C GLU A 132 8.17 -13.59 -1.95
N SER A 133 8.15 -13.89 -3.26
CA SER A 133 9.20 -13.48 -4.18
C SER A 133 9.23 -11.96 -4.38
N MET A 134 8.07 -11.33 -4.56
CA MET A 134 7.96 -9.88 -4.81
C MET A 134 8.30 -9.03 -3.58
N MET A 135 8.26 -9.59 -2.39
CA MET A 135 8.76 -8.97 -1.16
C MET A 135 10.28 -8.66 -1.22
N GLN A 136 11.00 -9.32 -2.14
CA GLN A 136 12.43 -9.10 -2.37
C GLN A 136 12.72 -8.15 -3.55
N ASP A 137 11.70 -7.48 -4.10
CA ASP A 137 11.89 -6.55 -5.22
C ASP A 137 12.85 -5.39 -4.86
N GLU A 138 13.62 -4.95 -5.85
CA GLU A 138 14.54 -3.81 -5.74
C GLU A 138 13.83 -2.47 -5.47
N SER A 139 12.57 -2.34 -5.88
CA SER A 139 11.74 -1.18 -5.55
C SER A 139 11.18 -1.38 -4.15
N PRO A 140 11.49 -0.48 -3.19
CA PRO A 140 10.86 -0.54 -1.87
C PRO A 140 9.34 -0.49 -1.95
N SER A 141 8.76 0.24 -2.92
CA SER A 141 7.31 0.32 -3.07
C SER A 141 6.70 -1.00 -3.52
N VAL A 142 7.35 -1.75 -4.40
CA VAL A 142 6.89 -3.09 -4.83
C VAL A 142 7.02 -4.08 -3.67
N ALA A 143 8.15 -4.07 -2.97
CA ALA A 143 8.35 -4.92 -1.79
C ALA A 143 7.32 -4.64 -0.68
N ILE A 144 7.03 -3.37 -0.39
CA ILE A 144 6.04 -2.97 0.62
C ILE A 144 4.64 -3.46 0.25
N VAL A 145 4.20 -3.30 -1.00
CA VAL A 145 2.86 -3.77 -1.41
C VAL A 145 2.76 -5.30 -1.42
N ALA A 146 3.87 -6.01 -1.68
CA ALA A 146 3.92 -7.45 -1.53
C ALA A 146 3.78 -7.88 -0.05
N CYS A 147 4.46 -7.20 0.88
CA CYS A 147 4.30 -7.44 2.31
C CYS A 147 2.86 -7.16 2.78
N ASP A 148 2.27 -6.05 2.36
CA ASP A 148 0.89 -5.67 2.65
C ASP A 148 -0.10 -6.75 2.18
N ALA A 149 0.10 -7.23 0.94
CA ALA A 149 -0.70 -8.32 0.38
C ALA A 149 -0.57 -9.62 1.20
N LEU A 150 0.64 -10.00 1.62
CA LEU A 150 0.87 -11.18 2.46
C LEU A 150 0.15 -11.08 3.81
N LEU A 151 0.24 -9.92 4.47
CA LEU A 151 -0.47 -9.65 5.74
C LEU A 151 -1.99 -9.73 5.58
N SER A 152 -2.51 -9.34 4.42
CA SER A 152 -3.96 -9.41 4.14
C SER A 152 -4.48 -10.83 3.92
N VAL A 153 -3.60 -11.78 3.59
CA VAL A 153 -3.90 -13.21 3.45
C VAL A 153 -3.82 -13.91 4.82
N GLY A 154 -2.85 -13.54 5.65
CA GLY A 154 -2.70 -14.06 7.01
C GLY A 154 -1.49 -13.48 7.72
N ASP A 155 -1.26 -13.90 8.98
CA ASP A 155 -0.09 -13.44 9.72
C ASP A 155 1.20 -14.01 9.12
N ALA A 156 2.04 -13.12 8.59
CA ALA A 156 3.26 -13.45 7.87
C ALA A 156 4.45 -12.78 8.54
N GLN A 157 5.18 -13.53 9.38
CA GLN A 157 6.33 -12.99 10.12
C GLN A 157 7.40 -12.42 9.20
N ALA A 158 7.69 -13.10 8.09
CA ALA A 158 8.65 -12.63 7.10
C ALA A 158 8.27 -11.27 6.49
N ALA A 159 6.97 -11.02 6.27
CA ALA A 159 6.48 -9.73 5.80
C ALA A 159 6.66 -8.63 6.86
N LYS A 160 6.36 -8.91 8.14
CA LYS A 160 6.62 -7.98 9.25
C LYS A 160 8.10 -7.65 9.37
N SER A 161 8.97 -8.65 9.36
CA SER A 161 10.43 -8.45 9.40
C SER A 161 10.92 -7.59 8.24
N ARG A 162 10.46 -7.88 7.02
CA ARG A 162 10.83 -7.09 5.84
C ARG A 162 10.31 -5.66 5.89
N LEU A 163 9.08 -5.43 6.36
CA LEU A 163 8.56 -4.09 6.56
C LEU A 163 9.34 -3.31 7.61
N VAL A 164 9.83 -3.95 8.67
CA VAL A 164 10.71 -3.30 9.66
C VAL A 164 12.03 -2.88 9.02
N GLU A 165 12.63 -3.72 8.16
CA GLU A 165 13.81 -3.32 7.38
C GLU A 165 13.53 -2.13 6.45
N LEU A 166 12.39 -2.15 5.77
CA LEU A 166 11.95 -1.08 4.87
C LEU A 166 11.44 0.16 5.63
N ALA A 167 11.26 0.08 6.94
CA ALA A 167 10.96 1.22 7.81
C ALA A 167 12.23 1.94 8.29
N ASP A 168 13.42 1.41 8.00
CA ASP A 168 14.68 2.09 8.28
C ASP A 168 14.89 3.27 7.30
N VAL A 169 14.55 4.47 7.78
CA VAL A 169 14.64 5.71 7.00
C VAL A 169 16.06 6.00 6.50
N THR A 170 17.10 5.46 7.14
CA THR A 170 18.49 5.68 6.70
C THR A 170 18.87 4.82 5.50
N LYS A 171 18.12 3.75 5.22
CA LYS A 171 18.35 2.85 4.09
C LYS A 171 17.51 3.20 2.88
N VAL A 172 16.22 3.49 3.07
CA VAL A 172 15.27 3.66 1.97
C VAL A 172 14.73 5.08 1.81
N GLY A 173 15.13 6.00 2.69
CA GLY A 173 14.63 7.37 2.72
C GLY A 173 13.24 7.52 3.34
N HIS A 174 12.75 8.76 3.42
CA HIS A 174 11.54 9.10 4.18
C HIS A 174 10.27 8.50 3.59
N PHE A 175 10.07 8.60 2.27
CA PHE A 175 8.80 8.19 1.67
C PHE A 175 8.55 6.68 1.76
N ALA A 176 9.57 5.86 1.48
CA ALA A 176 9.46 4.41 1.59
C ALA A 176 9.31 3.98 3.06
N ALA A 177 10.08 4.57 3.99
CA ALA A 177 9.96 4.26 5.41
C ALA A 177 8.57 4.61 5.96
N ILE A 178 8.00 5.75 5.56
CA ILE A 178 6.63 6.14 5.92
C ILE A 178 5.62 5.11 5.38
N ALA A 179 5.75 4.71 4.11
CA ALA A 179 4.86 3.72 3.51
C ALA A 179 4.94 2.36 4.25
N ALA A 180 6.14 1.89 4.59
CA ALA A 180 6.32 0.65 5.36
C ALA A 180 5.73 0.76 6.78
N LEU A 181 5.93 1.89 7.46
CA LEU A 181 5.37 2.14 8.79
C LEU A 181 3.84 2.21 8.78
N ASN A 182 3.23 2.79 7.75
CA ASN A 182 1.77 2.80 7.61
C ASN A 182 1.21 1.38 7.47
N VAL A 183 1.87 0.51 6.71
CA VAL A 183 1.46 -0.90 6.61
C VAL A 183 1.61 -1.62 7.95
N LEU A 184 2.72 -1.40 8.67
CA LEU A 184 2.92 -1.97 10.01
C LEU A 184 1.87 -1.49 11.02
N ASP A 185 1.51 -0.21 11.00
CA ASP A 185 0.56 0.38 11.95
C ASP A 185 -0.89 -0.02 11.66
N MET A 186 -1.27 -0.09 10.37
CA MET A 186 -2.67 -0.34 9.99
C MET A 186 -2.99 -1.82 9.79
N ASN A 187 -2.05 -2.61 9.28
CA ASN A 187 -2.36 -3.92 8.71
C ASN A 187 -1.59 -5.07 9.38
N ALA A 188 -0.55 -4.80 10.19
CA ALA A 188 0.21 -5.85 10.86
C ALA A 188 -0.24 -6.07 12.32
N GLN A 189 -0.32 -7.34 12.73
CA GLN A 189 -0.39 -7.68 14.14
C GLN A 189 1.02 -7.66 14.74
N LEU A 190 1.34 -6.58 15.46
CA LEU A 190 2.67 -6.36 16.05
C LEU A 190 2.90 -7.27 17.27
N ASP A 191 3.79 -8.25 17.12
CA ASP A 191 4.27 -9.08 18.22
C ASP A 191 5.47 -8.44 18.95
N ALA A 192 5.85 -9.06 20.08
CA ALA A 192 6.93 -8.54 20.93
C ALA A 192 8.27 -8.42 20.19
N GLU A 193 8.56 -9.31 19.24
CA GLU A 193 9.78 -9.29 18.44
C GLU A 193 9.77 -8.09 17.47
N THR A 194 8.67 -7.91 16.75
CA THR A 194 8.46 -6.81 15.79
C THR A 194 8.55 -5.46 16.52
N ILE A 195 7.88 -5.33 17.67
CA ILE A 195 7.92 -4.12 18.51
C ILE A 195 9.35 -3.83 18.97
N ALA A 196 10.09 -4.85 19.41
CA ALA A 196 11.47 -4.69 19.86
C ALA A 196 12.39 -4.25 18.72
N ALA A 197 12.16 -4.73 17.49
CA ALA A 197 12.89 -4.31 16.31
C ALA A 197 12.55 -2.86 15.91
N MET A 198 11.26 -2.49 15.88
CA MET A 198 10.81 -1.13 15.58
C MET A 198 11.37 -0.09 16.55
N LYS A 199 11.51 -0.43 17.84
CA LYS A 199 12.11 0.47 18.85
C LYS A 199 13.57 0.85 18.56
N LYS A 200 14.28 0.07 17.74
CA LYS A 200 15.68 0.32 17.36
C LYS A 200 15.81 1.16 16.09
N LEU A 201 14.71 1.43 15.38
CA LEU A 201 14.76 2.15 14.11
C LEU A 201 15.15 3.63 14.30
N PRO A 202 15.96 4.18 13.39
CA PRO A 202 16.25 5.61 13.38
C PRO A 202 14.97 6.40 13.10
N ARG A 203 14.76 7.47 13.86
CA ARG A 203 13.55 8.31 13.73
C ARG A 203 13.62 9.36 12.62
N SER A 204 14.81 9.60 12.07
CA SER A 204 15.08 10.60 11.04
C SER A 204 16.47 10.36 10.42
N THR A 205 16.76 11.06 9.32
CA THR A 205 18.11 11.10 8.70
C THR A 205 18.85 12.38 9.09
N GLY A 206 20.14 12.50 8.80
CA GLY A 206 20.89 13.74 9.06
C GLY A 206 20.40 14.97 8.28
N LYS A 207 19.77 14.79 7.10
CA LYS A 207 19.19 15.87 6.27
C LYS A 207 17.78 15.49 5.81
N PRO A 208 16.78 15.56 6.70
CA PRO A 208 15.44 15.13 6.36
C PRO A 208 14.71 16.16 5.47
N PRO A 209 13.72 15.75 4.65
CA PRO A 209 12.87 16.69 3.93
C PRO A 209 12.14 17.61 4.92
N VAL A 210 12.10 18.91 4.63
CA VAL A 210 11.58 19.95 5.55
C VAL A 210 10.19 19.63 6.10
N ARG A 211 9.26 19.19 5.24
CA ARG A 211 7.87 18.89 5.65
C ARG A 211 7.70 17.50 6.26
N MET A 212 8.50 16.53 5.83
CA MET A 212 8.31 15.10 6.17
C MET A 212 9.27 14.59 7.26
N GLY A 213 10.24 15.39 7.68
CA GLY A 213 11.34 14.94 8.53
C GLY A 213 10.96 14.43 9.92
N ALA A 214 9.79 14.82 10.42
CA ALA A 214 9.26 14.35 11.69
C ALA A 214 8.31 13.15 11.57
N TYR A 215 7.86 12.79 10.35
CA TYR A 215 6.79 11.81 10.16
C TYR A 215 7.19 10.40 10.59
N VAL A 216 8.39 9.94 10.22
CA VAL A 216 8.90 8.62 10.61
C VAL A 216 8.87 8.46 12.14
N GLY A 217 9.41 9.43 12.88
CA GLY A 217 9.36 9.43 14.35
C GLY A 217 7.94 9.47 14.92
N LYS A 218 7.03 10.24 14.32
CA LYS A 218 5.62 10.30 14.75
C LYS A 218 4.89 8.97 14.53
N LEU A 219 5.07 8.34 13.37
CA LEU A 219 4.47 7.05 13.04
C LEU A 219 5.01 5.94 13.94
N LEU A 220 6.32 5.89 14.18
CA LEU A 220 6.90 4.95 15.14
C LEU A 220 6.29 5.12 16.53
N ASN A 221 6.16 6.36 17.01
CA ASN A 221 5.54 6.61 18.30
C ASN A 221 4.06 6.20 18.34
N HIS A 222 3.33 6.40 17.24
CA HIS A 222 1.93 6.00 17.13
C HIS A 222 1.79 4.48 17.20
N ALA A 223 2.46 3.76 16.30
CA ALA A 223 2.41 2.30 16.20
C ALA A 223 2.89 1.60 17.48
N LEU A 224 3.91 2.14 18.14
CA LEU A 224 4.40 1.58 19.40
C LEU A 224 3.44 1.85 20.57
N LYS A 225 2.74 2.98 20.57
CA LYS A 225 1.78 3.32 21.63
C LYS A 225 0.48 2.52 21.52
N THR A 226 0.01 2.26 20.29
CA THR A 226 -1.16 1.40 20.05
C THR A 226 -0.88 -0.05 20.43
N SER A 227 0.38 -0.48 20.39
CA SER A 227 0.82 -1.82 20.78
C SER A 227 1.00 -2.07 22.29
N ASP A 228 0.98 -1.02 23.13
CA ASP A 228 1.06 -1.19 24.59
C ASP A 228 -0.31 -1.64 25.15
N PRO A 229 -0.38 -2.73 25.94
CA PRO A 229 -1.62 -3.12 26.58
C PRO A 229 -2.11 -2.00 27.50
N ALA A 230 -3.38 -1.60 27.34
CA ALA A 230 -3.99 -0.55 28.14
C ALA A 230 -3.69 -0.75 29.64
N PRO A 231 -3.33 0.30 30.39
CA PRO A 231 -3.01 0.16 31.80
C PRO A 231 -4.22 -0.44 32.53
N LYS A 232 -4.00 -1.58 33.22
CA LYS A 232 -5.03 -2.22 34.06
C LYS A 232 -5.63 -1.16 34.98
N LYS A 233 -6.91 -0.81 34.77
CA LYS A 233 -7.63 0.13 35.62
C LYS A 233 -7.50 -0.34 37.07
N LYS A 234 -6.77 0.42 37.90
CA LYS A 234 -6.67 0.13 39.34
C LYS A 234 -8.08 0.13 39.92
N PRO A 235 -8.47 -0.87 40.74
CA PRO A 235 -9.79 -0.90 41.35
C PRO A 235 -9.99 0.39 42.16
N ARG A 236 -11.10 1.08 41.92
CA ARG A 236 -11.48 2.26 42.68
C ARG A 236 -11.61 1.86 44.15
N ARG A 237 -10.74 2.40 45.00
CA ARG A 237 -10.89 2.31 46.46
C ARG A 237 -12.21 2.98 46.83
N ASN A 238 -13.22 2.19 47.18
CA ASN A 238 -14.44 2.70 47.80
C ASN A 238 -14.06 3.39 49.11
N LYS A 239 -14.20 4.73 49.16
CA LYS A 239 -14.23 5.46 50.43
C LYS A 239 -15.54 5.09 51.11
N LYS A 240 -15.47 4.32 52.20
CA LYS A 240 -16.59 4.15 53.14
C LYS A 240 -16.96 5.53 53.69
N LYS A 241 -18.24 5.88 53.59
CA LYS A 241 -18.89 6.83 54.51
C LYS A 241 -19.62 6.00 55.55
#